data_AF-A0A7S3QGW0-F1
#
_entry.id   AF-A0A7S3QGW0-F1
#
_cell.length_a   1.000
_cell.length_b   1.000
_cell.length_c   1.000
_cell.angle_alpha   90.00
_cell.angle_beta   90.00
_cell.angle_gamma   90.00
#
_symmetry.space_group_name_H-M   'P 1'
#
loop_
_entity.id
_entity.type
_entity.pdbx_description
1 polymer ?
#
loop_
_entity_poly.entity_id
_entity_poly.type
_entity_poly.pdbx_seq_one_letter_code
_entity_poly.pdbx_strand_id
1 'polypeptide(L)'
;KKAFDEIGVDKAMQIIRTCIPPSDNHPILHHAIRHAPDLENNIGQYYPEAAFLRDTNGHTLSQLKFYMDLKRGKKTFKKNYHFFIGAIDNQVDTINPETGLCPFMLAAV
;
A
#
# COMPACT_ATOMS: atom_id res chain seq x y z
N LYS A 1 -10.39 6.80 18.68
CA LYS A 1 -11.27 6.47 19.83
C LYS A 1 -12.76 6.54 19.47
N LYS A 2 -13.29 7.66 18.97
CA LYS A 2 -14.74 7.83 18.69
C LYS A 2 -15.43 6.72 17.87
N ALA A 3 -14.80 6.19 16.83
CA ALA A 3 -15.44 5.18 15.98
C ALA A 3 -15.69 3.83 16.68
N PHE A 4 -14.81 3.36 17.56
CA PHE A 4 -15.01 2.07 18.26
C PHE A 4 -16.03 2.19 19.40
N ASP A 5 -16.10 3.37 20.02
CA ASP A 5 -17.02 3.65 21.13
C ASP A 5 -18.48 3.79 20.65
N GLU A 6 -18.72 4.22 19.40
CA GLU A 6 -20.06 4.44 18.85
C GLU A 6 -20.72 3.17 18.26
N ILE A 7 -19.96 2.31 17.60
CA ILE A 7 -20.51 1.11 16.92
C ILE A 7 -20.14 -0.20 17.61
N GLY A 8 -19.26 -0.15 18.62
CA GLY A 8 -18.76 -1.33 19.33
C GLY A 8 -17.66 -2.05 18.56
N VAL A 9 -16.68 -2.58 19.31
CA VAL A 9 -15.48 -3.24 18.76
C VAL A 9 -15.84 -4.39 17.81
N ASP A 10 -16.80 -5.23 18.18
CA ASP A 10 -17.17 -6.39 17.35
C ASP A 10 -17.76 -6.00 16.01
N LYS A 11 -18.62 -4.96 15.99
CA LYS A 11 -19.24 -4.47 14.77
C LYS A 11 -18.24 -3.72 13.90
N ALA A 12 -17.33 -2.97 14.50
CA ALA A 12 -16.22 -2.33 13.80
C ALA A 12 -15.28 -3.37 13.18
N MET A 13 -14.92 -4.42 13.93
CA MET A 13 -14.11 -5.52 13.42
C MET A 13 -14.83 -6.32 12.34
N GLN A 14 -16.15 -6.49 12.44
CA GLN A 14 -16.96 -7.11 11.39
C GLN A 14 -16.96 -6.27 10.10
N ILE A 15 -17.09 -4.94 10.20
CA ILE A 15 -16.99 -4.02 9.07
C ILE A 15 -15.60 -4.10 8.43
N ILE A 16 -14.54 -4.08 9.24
CA ILE A 16 -13.16 -4.24 8.78
C ILE A 16 -13.00 -5.58 8.04
N ARG A 17 -13.52 -6.68 8.59
CA ARG A 17 -13.51 -8.02 7.97
C ARG A 17 -14.36 -8.14 6.71
N THR A 18 -15.37 -7.31 6.52
CA THR A 18 -16.10 -7.22 5.24
C THR A 18 -15.37 -6.37 4.21
N CYS A 19 -14.55 -5.40 4.65
CA CYS A 19 -13.72 -4.59 3.77
C CYS A 19 -12.40 -5.27 3.39
N ILE A 20 -11.92 -6.18 4.23
CA ILE A 20 -10.69 -6.96 4.06
C ILE A 20 -11.10 -8.43 4.04
N PRO A 21 -11.17 -9.07 2.86
CA PRO A 21 -11.60 -10.45 2.74
C PRO A 21 -10.78 -11.36 3.69
N PRO A 22 -11.41 -12.33 4.38
CA PRO A 22 -10.69 -13.29 5.22
C PRO A 22 -9.64 -14.12 4.46
N SER A 23 -9.79 -14.22 3.15
CA SER A 23 -8.86 -14.87 2.22
C SER A 23 -7.72 -13.95 1.76
N ASP A 24 -7.74 -12.68 2.14
CA ASP A 24 -6.68 -11.77 1.80
C ASP A 24 -5.51 -11.96 2.76
N ASN A 25 -4.40 -12.41 2.21
CA ASN A 25 -3.19 -12.69 2.95
C ASN A 25 -2.29 -11.43 3.05
N HIS A 26 -2.71 -10.28 2.50
CA HIS A 26 -1.99 -9.02 2.66
C HIS A 26 -2.18 -8.49 4.10
N PRO A 27 -1.11 -7.99 4.75
CA PRO A 27 -1.27 -7.23 5.98
C PRO A 27 -2.27 -6.08 5.79
N ILE A 28 -3.06 -5.76 6.81
CA ILE A 28 -4.14 -4.76 6.77
C ILE A 28 -3.75 -3.44 6.09
N LEU A 29 -2.52 -2.98 6.31
CA LEU A 29 -2.02 -1.73 5.74
C LEU A 29 -1.69 -1.85 4.23
N HIS A 30 -1.24 -3.01 3.77
CA HIS A 30 -1.03 -3.30 2.35
C HIS A 30 -2.37 -3.34 1.60
N HIS A 31 -3.38 -3.96 2.21
CA HIS A 31 -4.74 -3.97 1.69
C HIS A 31 -5.30 -2.54 1.57
N ALA A 32 -5.12 -1.71 2.60
CA ALA A 32 -5.54 -0.31 2.58
C ALA A 32 -4.90 0.46 1.43
N ILE A 33 -3.59 0.33 1.20
CA ILE A 33 -2.91 1.01 0.08
C ILE A 33 -3.45 0.57 -1.28
N ARG A 34 -3.70 -0.73 -1.44
CA ARG A 34 -4.20 -1.34 -2.68
C ARG A 34 -5.64 -0.93 -2.99
N HIS A 35 -6.51 -0.86 -1.99
CA HIS A 35 -7.96 -0.70 -2.21
C HIS A 35 -8.53 0.65 -1.76
N ALA A 36 -7.93 1.31 -0.75
CA ALA A 36 -8.43 2.55 -0.15
C ALA A 36 -7.27 3.46 0.31
N PRO A 37 -6.42 3.95 -0.62
CA PRO A 37 -5.18 4.67 -0.30
C PRO A 37 -5.41 5.95 0.50
N ASP A 38 -6.55 6.60 0.32
CA ASP A 38 -6.90 7.84 1.02
C ASP A 38 -7.13 7.61 2.52
N LEU A 39 -7.29 6.35 2.94
CA LEU A 39 -7.42 5.95 4.34
C LEU A 39 -6.10 5.46 4.95
N GLU A 40 -4.98 5.43 4.20
CA GLU A 40 -3.69 4.89 4.64
C GLU A 40 -3.26 5.48 5.99
N ASN A 41 -3.24 6.82 6.12
CA ASN A 41 -2.82 7.48 7.36
C ASN A 41 -3.77 7.18 8.53
N ASN A 42 -5.08 7.10 8.25
CA ASN A 42 -6.07 6.82 9.27
C ASN A 42 -5.95 5.40 9.81
N ILE A 43 -5.59 4.43 8.96
CA ILE A 43 -5.43 3.03 9.33
C ILE A 43 -4.04 2.76 9.91
N GLY A 44 -2.99 3.35 9.33
CA GLY A 44 -1.59 3.11 9.69
C GLY A 44 -1.26 3.45 11.14
N GLN A 45 -1.89 4.48 11.71
CA GLN A 45 -1.70 4.84 13.12
C GLN A 45 -2.11 3.72 14.10
N TYR A 46 -2.98 2.79 13.69
CA TYR A 46 -3.47 1.70 14.53
C TYR A 46 -2.67 0.40 14.32
N TYR A 47 -1.88 0.31 13.26
CA TYR A 47 -1.11 -0.88 12.89
C TYR A 47 0.32 -0.51 12.46
N PRO A 48 1.12 0.14 13.33
CA PRO A 48 2.48 0.57 12.97
C PRO A 48 3.39 -0.61 12.58
N GLU A 49 3.19 -1.78 13.18
CA GLU A 49 3.93 -3.00 12.86
C GLU A 49 3.68 -3.48 11.42
N ALA A 50 2.49 -3.22 10.86
CA ALA A 50 2.15 -3.61 9.50
C ALA A 50 2.97 -2.86 8.44
N ALA A 51 3.65 -1.77 8.80
CA ALA A 51 4.57 -1.06 7.91
C ALA A 51 5.87 -1.84 7.63
N PHE A 52 6.23 -2.80 8.50
CA PHE A 52 7.43 -3.62 8.36
C PHE A 52 7.15 -5.03 7.85
N LEU A 53 5.87 -5.41 7.76
CA LEU A 53 5.47 -6.68 7.16
C LEU A 53 5.58 -6.62 5.64
N ARG A 54 5.79 -7.78 5.02
CA ARG A 54 5.68 -7.95 3.58
C ARG A 54 4.30 -8.49 3.23
N ASP A 55 3.80 -8.15 2.04
CA ASP A 55 2.61 -8.80 1.50
C ASP A 55 2.90 -10.22 0.96
N THR A 56 1.85 -10.88 0.46
CA THR A 56 1.92 -12.24 -0.10
C THR A 56 2.86 -12.40 -1.27
N ASN A 57 3.06 -11.31 -2.01
CA ASN A 57 3.92 -11.28 -3.16
C ASN A 57 5.34 -10.84 -2.76
N GLY A 58 5.57 -10.58 -1.47
CA GLY A 58 6.86 -10.19 -0.91
C GLY A 58 7.12 -8.69 -0.92
N HIS A 59 6.16 -7.84 -1.32
CA HIS A 59 6.35 -6.40 -1.33
C HIS A 59 6.45 -5.85 0.08
N THR A 60 7.35 -4.90 0.29
CA THR A 60 7.24 -3.98 1.42
C THR A 60 6.09 -2.99 1.19
N LEU A 61 5.65 -2.34 2.26
CA LEU A 61 4.60 -1.32 2.19
C LEU A 61 4.97 -0.19 1.21
N SER A 62 6.22 0.25 1.24
CA SER A 62 6.73 1.30 0.35
C SER A 62 6.76 0.87 -1.12
N GLN A 63 7.13 -0.38 -1.41
CA GLN A 63 7.11 -0.93 -2.76
C GLN A 63 5.68 -1.04 -3.31
N LEU A 64 4.74 -1.55 -2.50
CA LEU A 64 3.35 -1.64 -2.90
C LEU A 64 2.75 -0.25 -3.13
N LYS A 65 3.05 0.72 -2.27
CA LYS A 65 2.62 2.12 -2.44
C LYS A 65 3.14 2.71 -3.72
N PHE A 66 4.43 2.55 -3.99
CA PHE A 66 5.06 3.01 -5.20
C PHE A 66 4.38 2.41 -6.45
N TYR A 67 4.20 1.08 -6.47
CA TYR A 67 3.52 0.39 -7.56
C TYR A 67 2.07 0.86 -7.76
N MET A 68 1.31 1.07 -6.69
CA MET A 68 -0.07 1.58 -6.77
C MET A 68 -0.14 3.02 -7.28
N ASP A 69 0.83 3.87 -6.91
CA ASP A 69 0.93 5.24 -7.42
C ASP A 69 1.21 5.27 -8.92
N LEU A 70 2.07 4.37 -9.41
CA LEU A 70 2.32 4.18 -10.85
C LEU A 70 1.04 3.68 -11.56
N LYS A 71 0.44 2.59 -11.07
CA LYS A 71 -0.73 1.94 -11.70
C LYS A 71 -1.95 2.87 -11.78
N ARG A 72 -2.11 3.76 -10.81
CA ARG A 72 -3.19 4.77 -10.80
C ARG A 72 -2.87 5.99 -11.67
N GLY A 73 -1.71 6.04 -12.33
CA GLY A 73 -1.28 7.16 -13.18
C GLY A 73 -1.07 8.48 -12.41
N LYS A 74 -1.00 8.42 -11.07
CA LYS A 74 -0.74 9.58 -10.21
C LYS A 74 0.72 10.03 -10.33
N LYS A 75 1.63 9.09 -10.64
CA LYS A 75 3.07 9.35 -10.74
C LYS A 75 3.65 8.63 -11.97
N THR A 76 3.74 9.33 -13.10
CA THR A 76 4.51 8.88 -14.26
C THR A 76 5.75 9.75 -14.42
N PHE A 77 6.79 9.31 -15.12
CA PHE A 77 7.97 10.16 -15.39
C PHE A 77 7.57 11.50 -16.03
N LYS A 78 6.64 11.44 -16.99
CA LYS A 78 6.14 12.62 -17.70
C LYS A 78 5.41 13.62 -16.80
N LYS A 79 4.75 13.15 -15.74
CA LYS A 79 3.96 13.99 -14.83
C LYS A 79 4.71 14.38 -13.55
N ASN A 80 5.68 13.59 -13.12
CA ASN A 80 6.26 13.72 -11.78
C ASN A 80 7.69 13.16 -11.70
N TYR A 81 8.60 13.62 -12.55
CA TYR A 81 9.98 13.11 -12.57
C TYR A 81 10.73 13.28 -11.23
N HIS A 82 10.43 14.34 -10.45
CA HIS A 82 11.00 14.55 -9.11
C HIS A 82 10.68 13.44 -8.12
N PHE A 83 9.57 12.72 -8.32
CA PHE A 83 9.23 11.56 -7.50
C PHE A 83 10.32 10.46 -7.57
N PHE A 84 10.96 10.32 -8.73
CA PHE A 84 12.02 9.33 -8.94
C PHE A 84 13.38 9.82 -8.43
N ILE A 85 13.59 11.14 -8.34
CA ILE A 85 14.81 11.74 -7.75
C ILE A 85 14.84 11.53 -6.23
N GLY A 86 13.68 11.53 -5.57
CA GLY A 86 13.56 11.30 -4.13
C GLY A 86 13.52 9.82 -3.73
N ALA A 87 13.52 8.90 -4.69
CA ALA A 87 13.56 7.47 -4.40
C ALA A 87 15.00 7.07 -4.05
N ILE A 88 15.18 6.36 -2.93
CA ILE A 88 16.48 5.82 -2.55
C ILE A 88 16.84 4.63 -3.45
N ASP A 89 18.14 4.38 -3.68
CA ASP A 89 18.63 3.38 -4.64
C ASP A 89 17.96 2.01 -4.49
N ASN A 90 17.77 1.56 -3.24
CA ASN A 90 17.11 0.28 -2.98
C ASN A 90 15.64 0.24 -3.45
N GLN A 91 14.94 1.39 -3.50
CA GLN A 91 13.59 1.47 -4.01
C GLN A 91 13.59 1.38 -5.52
N VAL A 92 14.56 2.02 -6.20
CA VAL A 92 14.70 2.06 -7.67
C VAL A 92 15.14 0.71 -8.24
N ASP A 93 16.03 0.01 -7.53
CA ASP A 93 16.56 -1.29 -7.93
C ASP A 93 15.67 -2.47 -7.53
N THR A 94 14.64 -2.24 -6.70
CA THR A 94 13.74 -3.35 -6.34
C THR A 94 12.89 -3.75 -7.55
N ILE A 95 13.10 -4.98 -8.02
CA ILE A 95 12.20 -5.68 -8.93
C ILE A 95 10.83 -5.87 -8.27
N ASN A 96 9.77 -5.41 -8.93
CA ASN A 96 8.41 -5.71 -8.50
C ASN A 96 8.13 -7.21 -8.74
N PRO A 97 7.78 -7.99 -7.70
CA PRO A 97 7.56 -9.44 -7.82
C PRO A 97 6.33 -9.82 -8.65
N GLU A 98 5.33 -8.93 -8.82
CA GLU A 98 4.18 -9.20 -9.70
C GLU A 98 4.49 -9.00 -11.18
N THR A 99 5.33 -8.03 -11.53
CA THR A 99 5.59 -7.66 -12.94
C THR A 99 6.97 -8.07 -13.44
N GLY A 100 7.90 -8.40 -12.55
CA GLY A 100 9.30 -8.66 -12.89
C GLY A 100 10.06 -7.40 -13.34
N LEU A 101 9.45 -6.22 -13.23
CA LEU A 101 10.00 -4.95 -13.68
C LEU A 101 10.42 -4.09 -12.49
N CYS A 102 11.52 -3.37 -12.66
CA CYS A 102 11.90 -2.32 -11.72
C CYS A 102 11.06 -1.04 -11.95
N PRO A 103 10.96 -0.17 -10.94
CA PRO A 103 10.29 1.13 -10.98
C PRO A 103 10.42 1.95 -12.25
N PHE A 104 11.63 2.07 -12.80
CA PHE A 104 11.83 2.93 -13.97
C PHE A 104 11.18 2.33 -15.22
N MET A 105 11.24 1.00 -15.36
CA MET A 105 10.61 0.30 -16.46
C MET A 105 9.09 0.42 -16.36
N LEU A 106 8.53 0.25 -15.15
CA LEU A 106 7.08 0.41 -14.91
C LEU A 106 6.58 1.82 -15.18
N ALA A 107 7.39 2.85 -14.91
CA ALA A 107 7.01 4.24 -15.10
C ALA A 107 7.20 4.75 -16.54
N ALA A 108 7.88 3.98 -17.38
CA ALA A 108 8.10 4.26 -18.80
C ALA A 108 7.00 3.68 -19.72
N VAL A 109 6.18 2.75 -19.21
CA VAL A 109 5.02 2.17 -19.90
C VAL A 109 3.81 3.10 -19.79
#